data_AF-A0A3N5TSU8-F1
#
_entry.id   AF-A0A3N5TSU8-F1
#
_cell.length_a   1.000
_cell.length_b   1.000
_cell.length_c   1.000
_cell.angle_alpha   90.00
_cell.angle_beta   90.00
_cell.angle_gamma   90.00
#
_symmetry.space_group_name_H-M   'P 1'
#
loop_
_entity.id
_entity.type
_entity.pdbx_description
1 polymer ?
#
loop_
_entity_poly.entity_id
_entity_poly.type
_entity_poly.pdbx_seq_one_letter_code
_entity_poly.pdbx_strand_id
1 'polypeptide(L)' 'ASELMKLNPEIPVILCTGYSQMIDQRRVKEKGIRALVMKPILISELAGAIRAVLEKQ' A
#
# COMPACT_ATOMS: atom_id res chain seq x y z
N ALA A 1 4.32 3.16 -8.50
CA ALA A 1 4.44 3.86 -7.20
C ALA A 1 5.41 5.03 -7.30
N SER A 2 6.70 4.79 -7.59
CA SER A 2 7.74 5.83 -7.70
C SER A 2 7.33 7.07 -8.50
N GLU A 3 6.82 6.91 -9.73
CA GLU A 3 6.44 8.07 -10.55
C GLU A 3 5.27 8.89 -9.98
N LEU A 4 4.31 8.25 -9.30
CA LEU A 4 3.21 8.97 -8.62
C LEU A 4 3.76 9.78 -7.45
N MET A 5 4.69 9.20 -6.69
CA MET A 5 5.32 9.87 -5.54
C MET A 5 6.24 11.01 -5.96
N LYS A 6 6.86 10.96 -7.14
CA LYS A 6 7.61 12.09 -7.71
C LYS A 6 6.71 13.30 -8.00
N LEU A 7 5.46 13.06 -8.38
CA LEU A 7 4.48 14.12 -8.67
C LEU A 7 3.81 14.65 -7.40
N ASN A 8 3.49 13.78 -6.45
CA ASN A 8 2.93 14.15 -5.16
C ASN A 8 3.47 13.20 -4.06
N PRO A 9 4.48 13.61 -3.27
CA PRO A 9 5.04 12.78 -2.21
C PRO A 9 4.07 12.46 -1.07
N GLU A 10 3.02 13.28 -0.89
CA GLU A 10 2.04 13.10 0.19
C GLU A 10 0.93 12.10 -0.16
N ILE A 11 0.82 11.68 -1.43
CA ILE A 11 -0.23 10.74 -1.82
C ILE A 11 0.04 9.36 -1.21
N PRO A 12 -0.86 8.81 -0.38
CA PRO A 12 -0.68 7.48 0.17
C PRO A 12 -0.88 6.43 -0.93
N VAL A 13 0.06 5.48 -1.02
CA VAL A 13 0.00 4.38 -1.99
C VAL A 13 -0.22 3.05 -1.27
N ILE A 14 -1.24 2.30 -1.71
CA ILE A 14 -1.51 0.93 -1.28
C ILE A 14 -1.18 -0.02 -2.43
N LEU A 15 -0.35 -1.04 -2.18
CA LEU A 15 -0.01 -2.06 -3.17
C LEU A 15 -0.92 -3.28 -3.03
N CYS A 16 -1.63 -3.64 -4.11
CA CYS A 16 -2.52 -4.78 -4.19
C CYS A 16 -1.92 -5.85 -5.11
N THR A 17 -1.46 -6.98 -4.57
CA THR A 17 -0.70 -7.99 -5.33
C THR A 17 -1.18 -9.41 -5.06
N GLY A 18 -1.17 -10.29 -6.06
CA GLY A 18 -1.41 -11.74 -5.88
C GLY A 18 -0.14 -12.58 -5.97
N TYR A 19 1.02 -11.93 -5.89
CA TYR A 19 2.32 -12.56 -6.01
C TYR A 19 2.67 -13.30 -4.72
N SER A 20 2.80 -14.62 -4.79
CA SER A 20 2.95 -15.51 -3.64
C SER A 20 4.38 -15.65 -3.11
N GLN A 21 5.39 -15.20 -3.86
CA GLN A 21 6.73 -15.10 -3.27
C GLN A 21 6.70 -14.04 -2.18
N MET A 22 7.41 -14.30 -1.09
CA MET A 22 7.54 -13.38 0.04
C MET A 22 7.96 -12.00 -0.44
N ILE A 23 6.99 -11.11 -0.62
CA ILE A 23 7.24 -9.69 -0.80
C ILE A 23 7.63 -9.19 0.58
N ASP A 24 8.87 -8.73 0.69
CA ASP A 24 9.37 -8.13 1.92
C ASP A 24 8.60 -6.84 2.19
N GLN A 25 7.71 -6.88 3.18
CA GLN A 25 6.91 -5.74 3.62
C GLN A 25 7.79 -4.57 4.05
N ARG A 26 9.00 -4.81 4.57
CA ARG A 26 9.93 -3.74 4.95
C ARG A 26 10.40 -2.98 3.72
N ARG A 27 10.83 -3.71 2.69
CA ARG A 27 11.27 -3.14 1.42
C ARG A 27 10.16 -2.39 0.68
N VAL A 28 8.91 -2.82 0.85
CA VAL A 28 7.73 -2.12 0.32
C VAL A 28 7.51 -0.79 1.07
N LYS A 29 7.59 -0.79 2.40
CA LYS A 29 7.48 0.44 3.21
C LYS A 29 8.60 1.44 2.92
N GLU A 30 9.84 0.98 2.77
CA GLU A 30 10.98 1.82 2.38
C GLU A 30 10.78 2.52 1.04
N LYS A 31 9.94 1.97 0.16
CA LYS A 31 9.59 2.57 -1.14
C LYS A 31 8.42 3.55 -1.06
N GLY A 32 8.01 3.97 0.13
CA GLY A 32 6.90 4.92 0.35
C GLY A 32 5.51 4.30 0.21
N ILE A 33 5.40 2.97 0.06
CA ILE A 33 4.12 2.29 0.00
C ILE A 33 3.61 2.10 1.43
N ARG A 34 2.44 2.65 1.73
CA ARG A 34 1.88 2.77 3.08
C ARG A 34 1.15 1.50 3.54
N ALA A 35 0.67 0.68 2.60
CA ALA A 35 0.09 -0.62 2.91
C ALA A 35 0.26 -1.63 1.76
N LEU A 36 0.20 -2.92 2.10
CA LEU A 36 0.23 -4.05 1.18
C LEU A 36 -1.01 -4.90 1.42
N VAL A 37 -1.75 -5.24 0.36
CA VAL A 37 -2.93 -6.11 0.40
C VAL A 37 -2.74 -7.26 -0.59
N MET A 38 -2.94 -8.49 -0.13
CA MET A 38 -2.78 -9.70 -0.96
C MET A 38 -4.09 -10.01 -1.70
N LYS A 39 -4.01 -10.34 -2.99
CA LYS A 39 -5.14 -10.85 -3.76
C LYS A 39 -5.35 -12.34 -3.44
N PRO A 40 -6.61 -12.83 -3.43
CA PRO A 40 -7.84 -12.07 -3.63
C PRO A 40 -8.15 -11.14 -2.46
N ILE A 41 -8.64 -9.94 -2.75
CA ILE A 41 -8.83 -8.87 -1.76
C ILE A 41 -10.28 -8.85 -1.31
N LEU A 42 -10.54 -8.87 -0.01
CA LEU A 42 -11.86 -8.60 0.53
C LEU A 42 -12.10 -7.08 0.63
N ILE A 43 -13.33 -6.64 0.38
CA ILE A 43 -13.70 -5.21 0.46
C ILE A 43 -13.44 -4.65 1.87
N SER A 44 -13.68 -5.44 2.91
CA SER A 44 -13.42 -5.05 4.30
C SER A 44 -11.94 -4.81 4.57
N GLU A 45 -11.06 -5.65 4.02
CA GLU A 45 -9.60 -5.49 4.14
C GLU A 45 -9.12 -4.23 3.41
N LEU A 46 -9.61 -4.01 2.20
CA LEU A 46 -9.28 -2.80 1.44
C LEU A 46 -9.78 -1.54 2.16
N ALA A 47 -11.00 -1.55 2.68
CA ALA A 47 -11.57 -0.44 3.43
C ALA A 47 -10.74 -0.14 4.71
N GLY A 48 -10.31 -1.18 5.43
CA GLY A 48 -9.41 -1.05 6.58
C GLY A 48 -8.08 -0.43 6.20
N ALA A 49 -7.45 -0.90 5.11
CA ALA A 49 -6.20 -0.36 4.61
C ALA A 49 -6.33 1.11 4.17
N ILE A 50 -7.43 1.47 3.48
CA ILE A 50 -7.71 2.86 3.08
C ILE A 50 -7.83 3.76 4.30
N ARG A 51 -8.60 3.37 5.32
CA ARG A 51 -8.72 4.15 6.57
C ARG A 51 -7.35 4.33 7.24
N ALA A 52 -6.59 3.24 7.38
CA ALA A 52 -5.28 3.28 8.03
C ALA A 52 -4.27 4.20 7.32
N VAL A 53 -4.32 4.34 5.99
CA VAL A 53 -3.38 5.23 5.27
C VAL A 53 -3.85 6.68 5.20
N LEU A 54 -5.16 6.94 5.36
CA LEU A 54 -5.77 8.27 5.31
C LEU A 54 -5.98 8.90 6.69
N GLU A 55 -6.02 8.11 7.76
CA GLU A 55 -6.02 8.64 9.12
C GLU A 55 -4.76 9.50 9.31
N LYS A 56 -5.00 10.81 9.49
CA LYS A 56 -3.98 11.76 9.90
C LYS A 56 -3.73 11.52 11.39
N GLN A 57 -2.47 11.25 11.76
CA GLN A 57 -2.02 11.64 13.11
C GLN A 57 -2.06 13.16 13.21
#